data_AF-P74249-F1
#
_entry.id   AF-P74249-F1
#
_cell.length_a   1.000
_cell.length_b   1.000
_cell.length_c   1.000
_cell.angle_alpha   90.00
_cell.angle_beta   90.00
_cell.angle_gamma   90.00
#
_symmetry.space_group_name_H-M   'P 1'
#
loop_
_entity.id
_entity.type
_entity.pdbx_description
1 polymer ?
#
loop_
_entity_poly.entity_id
_entity_poly.type
_entity_poly.pdbx_seq_one_letter_code
_entity_poly.pdbx_strand_id
1 'polypeptide(L)'
;MSPPLPLLLPSSQTAVSQDLPASPNYFRPVFFSTFLTIFLAEMGDKTQLSTLLISAESQSPWVVFAGSALALISTSLLGVSLGYWIARRLDPQILDFSVALLLLLIAGLLMGDVVSA
;
A
#
# COMPACT_ATOMS: atom_id res chain seq x y z
N MET A 1 -42.08 37.34 -23.83
CA MET A 1 -40.70 36.81 -23.92
C MET A 1 -40.08 36.90 -22.54
N SER A 2 -40.11 35.81 -21.78
CA SER A 2 -39.36 35.71 -20.53
C SER A 2 -37.87 35.60 -20.85
N PRO A 3 -36.97 36.23 -20.08
CA PRO A 3 -35.54 35.99 -20.24
C PRO A 3 -35.23 34.50 -19.98
N PRO A 4 -34.24 33.90 -20.66
CA PRO A 4 -33.83 32.53 -20.37
C PRO A 4 -33.36 32.43 -18.92
N LEU A 5 -33.79 31.37 -18.22
CA LEU A 5 -33.38 31.11 -16.84
C LEU A 5 -31.85 31.05 -16.74
N PRO A 6 -31.23 31.67 -15.72
CA PRO A 6 -29.82 31.49 -15.46
C PRO A 6 -29.56 30.02 -15.11
N LEU A 7 -28.70 29.37 -15.90
CA LEU A 7 -28.23 28.01 -15.68
C LEU A 7 -27.53 27.98 -14.32
N LEU A 8 -28.14 27.33 -13.33
CA LEU A 8 -27.51 27.01 -12.05
C LEU A 8 -26.36 26.04 -12.33
N LEU A 9 -25.18 26.58 -12.58
CA LEU A 9 -23.94 25.80 -12.55
C LEU A 9 -23.85 25.18 -11.15
N PRO A 10 -23.56 23.87 -11.02
CA PRO A 10 -23.40 23.24 -9.72
C PRO A 10 -22.23 23.90 -8.99
N SER A 11 -22.55 24.70 -7.99
CA SER A 11 -21.58 25.30 -7.09
C SER A 11 -21.04 24.21 -6.16
N SER A 12 -19.79 23.82 -6.41
CA SER A 12 -18.84 23.23 -5.45
C SER A 12 -19.18 21.87 -4.80
N GLN A 13 -18.21 20.94 -4.94
CA GLN A 13 -18.01 19.66 -4.23
C GLN A 13 -18.53 18.46 -5.04
N THR A 14 -17.71 17.59 -5.64
CA THR A 14 -16.54 16.91 -5.06
C THR A 14 -15.38 16.83 -6.06
N ALA A 15 -14.81 17.98 -6.44
CA ALA A 15 -13.42 17.93 -6.85
C ALA A 15 -12.65 17.57 -5.58
N VAL A 16 -12.14 16.34 -5.48
CA VAL A 16 -11.05 16.05 -4.54
C VAL A 16 -9.98 17.08 -4.93
N SER A 17 -9.88 18.16 -4.16
CA SER A 17 -8.74 19.05 -4.26
C SER A 17 -7.56 18.18 -3.85
N GLN A 18 -6.95 17.56 -4.85
CA GLN A 18 -5.59 17.10 -4.80
C GLN A 18 -4.78 18.39 -4.68
N ASP A 19 -4.83 19.00 -3.49
CA ASP A 19 -4.12 20.21 -3.15
C ASP A 19 -2.66 19.84 -3.34
N LEU A 20 -2.14 20.15 -4.52
CA LEU A 20 -0.78 19.80 -4.88
C LEU A 20 0.07 20.50 -3.83
N PRO A 21 0.79 19.73 -3.02
CA PRO A 21 1.33 20.25 -1.80
C PRO A 21 2.39 21.34 -2.09
N ALA A 22 2.03 22.63 -1.93
CA ALA A 22 2.86 23.81 -2.20
C ALA A 22 3.54 24.45 -0.97
N SER A 23 3.51 23.78 0.18
CA SER A 23 4.36 24.03 1.35
C SER A 23 5.77 23.36 1.28
N PRO A 24 6.83 23.98 1.79
CA PRO A 24 8.20 23.42 1.73
C PRO A 24 8.46 22.16 2.61
N ASN A 25 7.47 21.63 3.35
CA ASN A 25 7.67 20.61 4.39
C ASN A 25 6.74 19.38 4.31
N TYR A 26 6.48 18.81 3.12
CA TYR A 26 5.62 17.61 3.00
C TYR A 26 6.28 16.29 3.33
N PHE A 27 7.60 16.27 3.50
CA PHE A 27 8.29 15.05 3.89
C PHE A 27 7.74 14.47 5.19
N ARG A 28 7.48 15.31 6.20
CA ARG A 28 6.96 14.85 7.51
C ARG A 28 5.57 14.20 7.39
N PRO A 29 4.53 14.85 6.83
CA PRO A 29 3.22 14.23 6.72
C PRO A 29 3.23 12.99 5.82
N VAL A 30 3.94 13.00 4.69
CA VAL A 30 4.03 11.82 3.80
C VAL A 30 4.76 10.67 4.48
N PHE A 31 5.87 10.94 5.18
CA PHE A 31 6.59 9.93 5.94
C PHE A 31 5.70 9.28 7.00
N PHE A 32 5.03 10.08 7.83
CA PHE A 32 4.18 9.56 8.90
C PHE A 32 2.94 8.84 8.35
N SER A 33 2.31 9.34 7.28
CA SER A 33 1.16 8.66 6.68
C SER A 33 1.57 7.31 6.09
N THR A 34 2.64 7.26 5.30
CA THR A 34 3.12 6.02 4.68
C THR A 34 3.62 5.04 5.73
N PHE A 35 4.39 5.50 6.72
CA PHE A 35 4.85 4.67 7.83
C PHE A 35 3.67 4.06 8.58
N LEU A 36 2.70 4.87 9.00
CA LEU A 36 1.58 4.37 9.80
C LEU A 36 0.68 3.43 8.99
N THR A 37 0.41 3.72 7.72
CA THR A 37 -0.36 2.84 6.84
C THR A 37 0.32 1.49 6.67
N ILE A 38 1.62 1.46 6.36
CA ILE A 38 2.36 0.20 6.19
C ILE A 38 2.49 -0.54 7.52
N PHE A 39 2.81 0.18 8.61
CA PHE A 39 2.94 -0.41 9.94
C PHE A 39 1.65 -1.10 10.38
N LEU A 40 0.51 -0.43 10.22
CA LEU A 40 -0.79 -1.03 10.56
C LEU A 40 -1.16 -2.18 9.62
N ALA A 41 -0.80 -2.10 8.34
CA ALA A 41 -1.05 -3.17 7.38
C ALA A 41 -0.21 -4.43 7.68
N GLU A 42 1.00 -4.27 8.22
CA GLU A 42 1.89 -5.39 8.55
C GLU A 42 1.79 -5.87 10.00
N MET A 43 1.15 -5.12 10.89
CA MET A 43 0.99 -5.49 12.31
C MET A 43 0.27 -6.82 12.47
N GLY A 44 0.97 -7.80 13.04
CA GLY A 44 0.44 -9.16 13.25
C GLY A 44 0.68 -10.12 12.09
N ASP A 45 1.52 -9.77 11.11
CA ASP A 45 1.91 -10.72 10.08
C ASP A 45 2.74 -11.90 10.65
N LYS A 46 2.63 -13.06 10.00
CA LYS A 46 3.38 -14.28 10.33
C LYS A 46 4.90 -14.03 10.31
N THR A 47 5.38 -13.10 9.48
CA THR A 47 6.78 -12.70 9.44
C THR A 47 7.24 -12.04 10.74
N GLN A 48 6.36 -11.27 11.42
CA GLN A 48 6.67 -10.66 12.71
C GLN A 48 6.81 -11.72 13.81
N LEU A 49 5.91 -12.71 13.85
CA LEU A 49 6.00 -13.83 14.81
C LEU A 49 7.26 -14.68 14.55
N SER A 50 7.57 -14.97 13.29
CA SER A 50 8.79 -15.70 12.94
C SER A 50 10.05 -14.94 13.39
N THR A 51 10.10 -13.63 13.15
CA THR A 51 11.22 -12.78 13.59
C THR A 51 11.32 -12.73 15.11
N LEU A 52 10.19 -12.67 15.82
CA LEU A 52 10.14 -12.70 17.29
C LEU A 52 10.68 -14.02 17.85
N LEU A 53 10.28 -15.15 17.25
CA LEU A 53 10.76 -16.48 17.65
C LEU A 53 12.26 -16.63 17.41
N ILE A 54 12.74 -16.21 16.23
CA ILE A 54 14.18 -16.21 15.90
C ILE A 54 14.95 -15.31 16.87
N SER A 55 14.38 -14.14 17.23
CA SER A 55 15.00 -13.24 18.21
C SER A 55 14.99 -13.81 19.62
N ALA A 56 13.99 -14.61 19.98
CA ALA A 56 13.88 -15.23 21.30
C ALA A 56 14.89 -16.38 21.48
N GLU A 57 15.20 -17.12 20.41
CA GLU A 57 16.21 -18.19 20.43
C GLU A 57 17.64 -17.69 20.16
N SER A 58 17.80 -16.49 19.61
CA SER A 58 19.12 -15.92 19.28
C SER A 58 19.84 -15.38 20.51
N GLN A 59 21.13 -15.68 20.62
CA GLN A 59 22.01 -15.08 21.63
C GLN A 59 22.30 -13.58 21.37
N SER A 60 21.93 -13.07 20.20
CA SER A 60 22.16 -11.69 19.78
C SER A 60 20.93 -11.06 19.10
N PRO A 61 19.92 -10.61 19.87
CA PRO A 61 18.65 -10.09 19.34
C PRO A 61 18.84 -8.86 18.42
N TRP A 62 19.86 -8.05 18.67
CA TRP A 62 20.20 -6.89 17.83
C TRP A 62 20.60 -7.28 16.39
N VAL A 63 21.24 -8.43 16.21
CA VAL A 63 21.62 -8.93 14.88
C VAL A 63 20.39 -9.40 14.11
N VAL A 64 19.46 -10.06 14.80
CA VAL A 64 18.18 -10.48 14.22
C VAL A 64 17.37 -9.26 13.78
N PHE A 65 17.31 -8.22 14.61
CA PHE A 65 16.67 -6.96 14.27
C PHE A 65 17.29 -6.29 13.04
N ALA A 66 18.62 -6.18 12.99
CA ALA A 66 19.30 -5.58 11.84
C ALA A 66 19.07 -6.40 10.55
N GLY A 67 19.12 -7.73 10.65
CA GLY A 67 18.88 -8.64 9.53
C GLY A 67 17.46 -8.54 9.00
N SER A 68 16.45 -8.57 9.88
CA SER A 68 15.04 -8.46 9.48
C SER A 68 14.71 -7.08 8.92
N ALA A 69 15.24 -6.01 9.51
CA ALA A 69 15.08 -4.65 9.00
C ALA A 69 15.68 -4.51 7.59
N LEU A 70 16.89 -5.03 7.36
CA LEU A 70 17.53 -5.02 6.04
C LEU A 70 16.75 -5.86 5.02
N ALA A 71 16.24 -7.02 5.43
CA ALA A 71 15.40 -7.87 4.57
C ALA A 71 14.12 -7.17 4.16
N LEU A 72 13.44 -6.48 5.09
CA LEU A 72 12.24 -5.70 4.82
C LEU A 72 12.53 -4.56 3.84
N ILE A 73 13.54 -3.73 4.12
CA ILE A 73 13.94 -2.62 3.24
C ILE A 73 14.28 -3.13 1.83
N SER A 74 15.04 -4.22 1.74
CA SER A 74 15.44 -4.79 0.45
C SER A 74 14.24 -5.30 -0.34
N THR A 75 13.33 -6.00 0.33
CA THR A 75 12.12 -6.56 -0.29
C THR A 75 11.17 -5.45 -0.73
N SER A 76 10.94 -4.42 0.10
CA SER A 76 10.14 -3.27 -0.27
C SER A 76 10.76 -2.51 -1.45
N LEU A 77 12.08 -2.32 -1.47
CA LEU A 77 12.77 -1.64 -2.56
C LEU A 77 12.62 -2.40 -3.88
N LEU A 78 12.76 -3.73 -3.85
CA LEU A 78 12.55 -4.59 -5.02
C LEU A 78 11.09 -4.53 -5.48
N GLY A 79 10.13 -4.62 -4.56
CA GLY A 79 8.70 -4.55 -4.85
C GLY A 79 8.30 -3.23 -5.50
N VAL A 80 8.74 -2.10 -4.93
CA VAL A 80 8.46 -0.77 -5.47
C VAL A 80 9.15 -0.57 -6.83
N SER A 81 10.40 -0.99 -6.98
CA SER A 81 11.14 -0.86 -8.25
C SER A 81 10.49 -1.66 -9.37
N LEU A 82 10.10 -2.91 -9.10
CA LEU A 82 9.43 -3.77 -10.05
C LEU A 82 8.02 -3.26 -10.36
N GLY A 83 7.24 -2.90 -9.34
CA GLY A 83 5.90 -2.33 -9.50
C GLY A 83 5.92 -1.06 -10.35
N TYR A 84 6.88 -0.17 -10.11
CA TYR A 84 7.08 1.04 -10.90
C TYR A 84 7.42 0.73 -12.37
N TRP A 85 8.28 -0.26 -12.61
CA TRP A 85 8.64 -0.67 -13.96
C TRP A 85 7.43 -1.23 -14.73
N ILE A 86 6.60 -2.05 -14.06
CA ILE A 86 5.37 -2.61 -14.64
C ILE A 86 4.35 -1.50 -14.91
N ALA A 87 4.11 -0.61 -13.94
CA ALA A 87 3.14 0.48 -14.06
C ALA A 87 3.46 1.46 -15.19
N ARG A 88 4.74 1.60 -15.57
CA ARG A 88 5.17 2.42 -16.72
C ARG A 88 4.96 1.75 -18.08
N ARG A 89 4.80 0.42 -18.11
CA ARG A 89 4.71 -0.37 -19.35
C ARG A 89 3.27 -0.74 -19.72
N LEU A 90 2.37 -0.81 -18.73
CA LEU A 90 1.00 -1.28 -18.90
C LEU A 90 -0.01 -0.13 -18.81
N ASP A 91 -1.13 -0.29 -19.51
CA ASP A 91 -2.28 0.59 -19.37
C ASP A 91 -2.89 0.46 -17.96
N PRO A 92 -3.21 1.56 -17.26
CA PRO A 92 -3.83 1.51 -15.93
C PRO A 92 -5.05 0.60 -15.83
N GLN A 93 -5.88 0.53 -16.87
CA GLN A 93 -7.09 -0.31 -16.86
C GLN A 93 -6.76 -1.80 -16.78
N ILE A 94 -5.70 -2.22 -17.49
CA ILE A 94 -5.24 -3.61 -17.50
C ILE A 94 -4.61 -3.95 -16.15
N LEU A 95 -3.87 -3.02 -15.56
CA LEU A 95 -3.22 -3.20 -14.27
C LEU A 95 -4.26 -3.39 -13.14
N ASP A 96 -5.25 -2.51 -13.05
CA ASP A 96 -6.30 -2.58 -12.02
C ASP A 96 -7.10 -3.88 -12.12
N PHE A 97 -7.51 -4.25 -13.34
CA PHE A 97 -8.23 -5.50 -13.56
C PHE A 97 -7.38 -6.73 -13.20
N SER A 98 -6.08 -6.71 -13.56
CA SER A 98 -5.16 -7.83 -13.26
C SER A 98 -4.95 -7.99 -11.76
N VAL A 99 -4.75 -6.89 -11.03
CA VAL A 99 -4.57 -6.91 -9.56
C VAL A 99 -5.85 -7.39 -8.88
N ALA A 100 -7.02 -6.92 -9.30
CA ALA A 100 -8.30 -7.35 -8.75
C ALA A 100 -8.53 -8.86 -8.96
N LEU A 101 -8.28 -9.36 -10.19
CA LEU A 101 -8.43 -10.78 -10.51
C LEU A 101 -7.43 -11.65 -9.74
N LEU A 102 -6.17 -11.21 -9.65
CA LEU A 102 -5.12 -11.92 -8.92
C LEU A 102 -5.45 -12.02 -7.44
N LEU A 103 -5.88 -10.93 -6.80
CA LEU A 103 -6.28 -10.94 -5.39
C LEU A 103 -7.51 -11.82 -5.16
N LEU A 104 -8.51 -11.77 -6.03
CA LEU A 104 -9.69 -12.63 -5.94
C LEU A 104 -9.31 -14.12 -6.04
N LEU A 105 -8.42 -14.45 -6.97
CA LEU A 105 -7.97 -15.83 -7.17
C LEU A 105 -7.17 -16.32 -5.95
N ILE A 106 -6.22 -15.53 -5.45
CA ILE A 106 -5.45 -15.87 -4.25
C ILE A 106 -6.37 -16.05 -3.04
N ALA A 107 -7.32 -15.13 -2.84
CA ALA A 107 -8.29 -15.22 -1.74
C ALA A 107 -9.18 -16.47 -1.87
N GLY A 108 -9.65 -16.79 -3.07
CA GLY A 108 -10.44 -18.00 -3.33
C GLY A 108 -9.68 -19.29 -3.08
N LEU A 109 -8.40 -19.36 -3.51
CA LEU A 109 -7.53 -20.51 -3.23
C LEU A 109 -7.29 -20.67 -1.72
N LEU A 110 -6.93 -19.59 -1.02
CA LEU A 110 -6.76 -19.59 0.44
C LEU A 110 -8.04 -20.02 1.17
N MET A 111 -9.20 -19.54 0.73
CA MET A 111 -10.49 -19.92 1.30
C MET A 111 -10.77 -21.41 1.08
N GLY A 112 -10.44 -21.94 -0.10
CA GLY A 112 -10.53 -23.38 -0.40
C GLY A 112 -9.65 -24.21 0.54
N ASP A 113 -8.38 -23.82 0.69
CA ASP A 113 -7.44 -24.50 1.59
C ASP A 113 -7.97 -24.48 3.04
N VAL A 114 -8.47 -23.35 3.52
CA VAL A 114 -9.02 -23.19 4.87
C VAL A 114 -10.27 -24.04 5.11
N VAL A 115 -11.15 -24.17 4.12
CA VAL A 115 -12.37 -24.99 4.23
C VAL A 115 -12.04 -26.49 4.17
N SER A 116 -10.95 -26.86 3.50
CA SER A 116 -10.50 -28.24 3.37
C SER A 116 -9.62 -28.75 4.51
N ALA A 117 -9.11 -27.85 5.37
CA ALA A 117 -8.29 -28.14 6.54
C ALA A 117 -9.14 -28.46 7.78
#